data_AF-A0ABD0RC92-F1
#
_entry.id   AF-A0ABD0RC92-F1
#
_cell.length_a   1.000
_cell.length_b   1.000
_cell.length_c   1.000
_cell.angle_alpha   90.00
_cell.angle_beta   90.00
_cell.angle_gamma   90.00
#
_symmetry.space_group_name_H-M   'P 1'
#
loop_
_entity.id
_entity.type
_entity.pdbx_description
1 polymer ?
#
loop_
_entity_poly.entity_id
_entity_poly.type
_entity_poly.pdbx_seq_one_letter_code
_entity_poly.pdbx_strand_id
1 'polypeptide(L)' 'GSEAETIVYVLGNSTAQNWQHVYTAVTRGQKRVYVVGRERDLEGAIKRWITPRNTRLCRFVTNVVSQQ' A
#
# COMPACT_ATOMS: atom_id res chain seq x y z
N GLY A 1 2.61 13.32 -5.21
CA GLY A 1 3.23 12.62 -4.06
C GLY A 1 4.72 12.77 -4.20
N SER A 2 5.41 13.14 -3.13
CA SER A 2 6.86 13.40 -3.16
C SER A 2 7.64 12.16 -3.58
N GLU A 3 8.83 12.35 -4.14
CA GLU A 3 9.76 11.29 -4.51
C GLU A 3 11.18 11.72 -4.11
N ALA A 4 12.09 10.76 -3.94
CA ALA A 4 13.48 11.00 -3.64
C ALA A 4 14.38 9.99 -4.34
N GLU A 5 15.63 10.36 -4.64
CA GLU A 5 16.58 9.43 -5.28
C GLU A 5 16.79 8.17 -4.45
N THR A 6 16.96 8.34 -3.14
CA THR A 6 17.15 7.26 -2.18
C THR A 6 16.20 7.45 -1.01
N ILE A 7 15.54 6.36 -0.61
CA ILE A 7 14.68 6.34 0.58
C ILE A 7 15.13 5.26 1.56
N VAL A 8 14.84 5.51 2.84
CA VAL A 8 14.92 4.51 3.90
C VAL A 8 13.51 4.29 4.43
N TYR A 9 13.00 3.07 4.25
CA TYR A 9 11.69 2.67 4.74
C TYR A 9 11.83 1.86 6.03
N VAL A 10 11.41 2.44 7.15
CA VAL A 10 11.40 1.75 8.44
C VAL A 10 10.08 1.01 8.60
N LEU A 11 10.16 -0.30 8.75
CA LEU A 11 9.03 -1.20 8.91
C LEU A 11 9.06 -1.86 10.29
N GLY A 12 7.90 -1.93 10.94
CA GLY A 12 7.74 -2.62 12.22
C GLY A 12 6.51 -3.53 12.23
N ASN A 13 6.31 -4.23 13.34
CA ASN A 13 5.10 -5.03 13.54
C ASN A 13 3.90 -4.13 13.89
N SER A 14 3.25 -3.58 12.87
CA SER A 14 2.05 -2.74 13.02
C SER A 14 0.89 -3.35 12.25
N THR A 15 -0.30 -3.44 12.85
CA THR A 15 -1.52 -3.95 12.20
C THR A 15 -2.05 -3.01 11.11
N ALA A 16 -1.71 -1.73 11.16
CA ALA A 16 -2.10 -0.73 10.17
C ALA A 16 -1.23 -0.80 8.89
N GLN A 17 -0.02 -1.36 8.97
CA GLN A 17 0.86 -1.50 7.81
C GLN A 17 0.44 -2.70 6.96
N ASN A 18 0.05 -2.45 5.70
CA ASN A 18 -0.29 -3.47 4.72
C ASN A 18 0.52 -3.25 3.43
N TRP A 19 0.28 -4.05 2.40
CA TRP A 19 1.04 -3.97 1.15
C TRP A 19 0.96 -2.59 0.47
N GLN A 20 -0.12 -1.82 0.68
CA GLN A 20 -0.26 -0.48 0.09
C GLN A 20 0.76 0.49 0.69
N HIS A 21 1.09 0.34 1.97
CA HIS A 21 2.14 1.12 2.63
C HIS A 21 3.53 0.73 2.12
N VAL A 22 3.78 -0.57 1.94
CA VAL A 22 5.05 -1.08 1.38
C VAL A 22 5.22 -0.59 -0.06
N TYR A 23 4.20 -0.78 -0.90
CA TYR A 23 4.19 -0.32 -2.30
C TYR A 23 4.39 1.19 -2.38
N THR A 24 3.65 1.95 -1.58
CA THR A 24 3.80 3.41 -1.55
C THR A 24 5.20 3.78 -1.13
N ALA A 25 5.74 3.23 -0.04
CA ALA A 25 7.11 3.53 0.39
C ALA A 25 8.11 3.21 -0.72
N VAL A 26 8.11 2.01 -1.27
CA VAL A 26 9.05 1.57 -2.33
C VAL A 26 9.00 2.48 -3.56
N THR A 27 7.81 2.85 -4.02
CA THR A 27 7.63 3.71 -5.21
C THR A 27 7.97 5.18 -4.96
N ARG A 28 8.27 5.58 -3.73
CA ARG A 28 8.83 6.93 -3.44
C ARG A 28 10.32 7.01 -3.77
N GLY A 29 11.02 5.89 -3.91
CA GLY A 29 12.44 5.83 -4.25
C GLY A 29 12.67 5.71 -5.76
N GLN A 30 13.43 6.64 -6.34
CA GLN A 30 13.69 6.66 -7.78
C GLN A 30 14.86 5.76 -8.20
N LYS A 31 15.87 5.60 -7.33
CA LYS A 31 17.07 4.80 -7.61
C LYS A 31 17.28 3.69 -6.60
N ARG A 32 17.09 3.96 -5.30
CA ARG A 32 17.41 3.02 -4.22
C ARG A 32 16.39 3.06 -3.08
N VAL A 33 16.12 1.89 -2.51
CA VAL A 33 15.25 1.70 -1.36
C VAL A 33 15.94 0.79 -0.36
N TYR A 34 16.13 1.27 0.87
CA TYR A 34 16.58 0.45 1.99
C TYR A 34 15.40 0.19 2.91
N VAL A 35 15.05 -1.08 3.11
CA VAL A 35 14.02 -1.48 4.07
C VAL A 35 14.69 -1.89 5.37
N VAL A 36 14.36 -1.21 6.45
CA VAL A 36 14.90 -1.46 7.79
C VAL A 36 13.78 -2.04 8.64
N GLY A 37 13.87 -3.33 8.95
CA GLY A 37 12.85 -4.06 9.71
C GLY A 37 13.17 -5.55 9.76
N ARG A 38 12.24 -6.36 10.29
CA ARG A 38 12.36 -7.82 10.26
C ARG A 38 11.68 -8.38 9.02
N GLU A 39 12.29 -9.37 8.39
CA GLU A 39 11.73 -10.03 7.19
C GLU A 39 10.31 -10.56 7.42
N ARG A 40 10.07 -11.21 8.57
CA ARG A 40 8.73 -11.69 8.96
C ARG A 40 7.67 -10.59 9.04
N ASP A 41 8.06 -9.37 9.43
CA ASP A 41 7.14 -8.24 9.54
C ASP A 41 6.82 -7.69 8.14
N LEU A 42 7.78 -7.74 7.21
CA LEU A 42 7.59 -7.43 5.79
C LEU A 42 6.68 -8.43 5.10
N GLU A 43 6.93 -9.73 5.30
CA GLU A 43 6.05 -10.79 4.82
C GLU A 43 4.62 -10.61 5.35
N GLY A 44 4.49 -10.34 6.65
CA GLY A 44 3.22 -10.07 7.30
C GLY A 44 2.48 -8.87 6.70
N ALA A 45 3.19 -7.76 6.45
CA ALA A 45 2.61 -6.56 5.83
C ALA A 45 2.13 -6.83 4.39
N ILE A 46 2.91 -7.59 3.60
CA ILE A 46 2.58 -7.94 2.21
C ILE A 46 1.35 -8.84 2.14
N LYS A 47 1.28 -9.88 2.99
CA LYS A 47 0.19 -10.87 2.98
C LYS A 47 -1.09 -10.37 3.67
N ARG A 48 -1.05 -9.20 4.31
CA ARG A 48 -2.17 -8.72 5.14
C ARG A 48 -3.40 -8.40 4.30
N TRP A 49 -4.55 -8.90 4.78
CA TRP A 49 -5.87 -8.54 4.26
C TRP A 49 -6.14 -7.05 4.43
N ILE A 50 -6.68 -6.40 3.39
CA ILE A 50 -7.07 -4.99 3.45
C ILE A 50 -8.51 -4.87 3.94
N THR A 51 -8.75 -4.01 4.93
CA THR A 51 -10.10 -3.61 5.31
C THR A 51 -10.78 -2.87 4.14
N PRO A 52 -11.88 -3.39 3.58
CA PRO A 52 -12.56 -2.73 2.47
C PRO A 52 -13.04 -1.33 2.85
N ARG A 53 -12.96 -0.39 1.89
CA ARG A 53 -13.50 0.96 2.11
C ARG A 53 -15.03 0.90 2.11
N ASN A 54 -15.65 1.52 3.12
CA ASN A 54 -17.10 1.68 3.15
C ASN A 54 -17.54 2.76 2.16
N THR A 55 -17.71 2.38 0.89
CA THR A 55 -18.14 3.27 -0.20
C THR A 55 -19.09 2.54 -1.15
N ARG A 56 -20.07 3.27 -1.69
CA ARG A 56 -21.02 2.77 -2.71
C ARG A 56 -20.65 3.17 -4.14
N LEU A 57 -19.49 3.81 -4.34
CA LEU A 57 -19.08 4.35 -5.64
C LEU A 57 -19.07 3.28 -6.74
N CYS A 58 -18.48 2.11 -6.47
CA CYS A 58 -18.45 1.00 -7.44
C CYS A 58 -19.86 0.64 -7.92
N ARG A 59 -20.80 0.45 -6.97
CA ARG A 59 -22.21 0.17 -7.28
C ARG A 59 -22.85 1.27 -8.15
N PHE A 60 -22.63 2.53 -7.82
CA PHE A 60 -23.20 3.64 -8.59
C PHE A 60 -22.64 3.68 -10.02
N VAL A 61 -21.34 3.50 -10.19
CA VAL A 61 -20.69 3.46 -11.52
C VAL A 61 -21.22 2.28 -12.33
N THR A 62 -21.29 1.08 -11.75
CA THR A 62 -21.82 -0.11 -12.44
C THR A 62 -23.25 0.10 -12.93
N ASN A 63 -24.13 0.68 -12.12
CA ASN A 63 -25.51 0.94 -12.51
C ASN A 63 -25.61 1.88 -13.71
N VAL A 64 -24.84 2.98 -13.71
CA VAL A 64 -24.84 3.95 -14.82
C VAL A 64 -24.34 3.30 -16.10
N VAL A 65 -23.24 2.53 -16.04
CA VAL A 65 -22.67 1.85 -17.21
C VAL A 65 -23.61 0.76 -17.74
N SER A 66 -24.34 0.05 -16.88
CA SER A 66 -25.30 -0.99 -17.30
C SER A 66 -26.61 -0.46 -17.91
N GLN A 67 -26.90 0.84 -17.73
CA GLN A 67 -28.10 1.50 -18.26
C GLN A 67 -27.85 2.20 -19.61
N GLN A 68 -26.60 2.22 -20.09
CA GLN A 68 -26.20 2.68 -21.43
C GLN A 68 -26.16 1.50 -22.40
#